data_AF-A0AAW0F2D0-F1
#
_entry.id   AF-A0AAW0F2D0-F1
#
_cell.length_a   1.000
_cell.length_b   1.000
_cell.length_c   1.000
_cell.angle_alpha   90.00
_cell.angle_beta   90.00
_cell.angle_gamma   90.00
#
_symmetry.space_group_name_H-M   'P 1'
#
loop_
_entity.id
_entity.type
_entity.pdbx_description
1 polymer ?
#
loop_
_entity_poly.entity_id
_entity_poly.type
_entity_poly.pdbx_seq_one_letter_code
_entity_poly.pdbx_strand_id
1 'polypeptide(L)'
;MSVRIEKQPVRNSSFATPGESYLVLASSASLRKHLTDSYWCTAMEQVCSGKLEGIAVRYTGDNLVMVQFRPTNLSPAGYRYPLFMSIPIEFLVPVSENAFHVPATSDLQGSFGTATTSSFHSRSSSESRSPTAGATLPKLCVVCGRFNTPAMLLRPHGWKCKECKGKKSDTRLRQEAQKLRDRRKSHT
;
A
#
# COMPACT_ATOMS: atom_id res chain seq x y z
N MET A 1 18.42 -0.44 -37.18
CA MET A 1 18.02 0.44 -36.06
C MET A 1 17.75 -0.44 -34.85
N SER A 2 18.64 -0.42 -33.85
CA SER A 2 18.53 -1.29 -32.68
C SER A 2 17.55 -0.71 -31.68
N VAL A 3 16.40 -1.37 -31.51
CA VAL A 3 15.41 -1.01 -30.50
C VAL A 3 16.01 -1.31 -29.13
N ARG A 4 16.42 -0.27 -28.41
CA ARG A 4 16.80 -0.37 -27.00
C ARG A 4 15.53 -0.69 -26.22
N ILE A 5 15.40 -1.94 -25.78
CA ILE A 5 14.37 -2.35 -24.83
C ILE A 5 14.74 -1.69 -23.51
N GLU A 6 14.11 -0.55 -23.24
CA GLU A 6 14.18 0.12 -21.95
C GLU A 6 13.67 -0.84 -20.89
N LYS A 7 14.56 -1.21 -19.97
CA LYS A 7 14.26 -2.08 -18.84
C LYS A 7 13.24 -1.35 -17.97
N GLN A 8 11.96 -1.67 -18.13
CA GLN A 8 10.90 -1.08 -17.31
C GLN A 8 11.27 -1.21 -15.83
N PRO A 9 11.14 -0.14 -15.04
CA PRO A 9 11.32 -0.25 -13.60
C PRO A 9 10.33 -1.28 -13.08
N VAL A 10 10.82 -2.21 -12.26
CA VAL A 10 10.05 -3.26 -11.58
C VAL A 10 8.80 -2.61 -11.00
N ARG A 11 7.65 -2.85 -11.65
CA ARG A 11 6.38 -2.22 -11.28
C ARG A 11 6.05 -2.63 -9.84
N ASN A 12 5.78 -1.64 -8.99
CA ASN A 12 5.33 -1.87 -7.63
C ASN A 12 4.03 -2.68 -7.73
N SER A 13 4.05 -3.94 -7.30
CA SER A 13 2.88 -4.81 -7.33
C SER A 13 1.87 -4.44 -6.24
N SER A 14 1.71 -3.17 -5.85
CA SER A 14 0.62 -2.75 -4.98
C SER A 14 -0.40 -2.11 -5.88
N PHE A 15 -1.49 -2.81 -6.19
CA PHE A 15 -2.62 -2.25 -6.92
C PHE A 15 -3.71 -1.86 -5.93
N ALA A 16 -4.22 -0.64 -6.04
CA ALA A 16 -5.38 -0.18 -5.31
C ALA A 16 -6.61 -0.35 -6.21
N THR A 17 -7.65 -0.96 -5.69
CA THR A 17 -8.90 -1.15 -6.41
C THR A 17 -9.81 0.05 -6.14
N PRO A 18 -10.24 0.81 -7.17
CA PRO A 18 -11.26 1.83 -6.99
C PRO A 18 -12.54 1.24 -6.36
N GLY A 19 -13.13 1.97 -5.42
CA GLY A 19 -14.28 1.53 -4.62
C GLY A 19 -13.90 0.87 -3.29
N GLU A 20 -12.67 0.42 -3.10
CA GLU A 20 -12.22 -0.16 -1.84
C GLU A 20 -11.76 0.89 -0.82
N SER A 21 -11.83 0.50 0.46
CA SER A 21 -11.41 1.32 1.60
C SER A 21 -9.95 1.09 1.96
N TYR A 22 -9.24 2.19 2.18
CA TYR A 22 -7.83 2.23 2.57
C TYR A 22 -7.61 3.16 3.76
N LEU A 23 -6.65 2.80 4.60
CA LEU A 23 -6.07 3.62 5.66
C LEU A 23 -4.76 4.22 5.21
N VAL A 24 -4.41 5.36 5.79
CA VAL A 24 -3.11 6.00 5.61
C VAL A 24 -2.38 5.97 6.95
N LEU A 25 -1.35 5.13 7.05
CA LEU A 25 -0.55 4.99 8.28
C LEU A 25 0.78 5.73 8.18
N ALA A 26 0.78 6.95 7.63
CA ALA A 26 1.99 7.74 7.40
C ALA A 26 2.25 8.76 8.52
N SER A 27 3.49 9.13 8.76
CA SER A 27 3.77 10.36 9.52
C SER A 27 3.47 11.58 8.65
N SER A 28 3.05 12.70 9.26
CA SER A 28 2.77 13.93 8.51
C SER A 28 3.97 14.37 7.67
N ALA A 29 5.16 14.34 8.27
CA ALA A 29 6.43 14.67 7.60
C ALA A 29 6.74 13.77 6.40
N SER A 30 6.29 12.51 6.42
CA SER A 30 6.48 11.62 5.26
C SER A 30 5.52 11.97 4.13
N LEU A 31 4.24 12.18 4.45
CA LEU A 31 3.20 12.42 3.45
C LEU A 31 3.30 13.83 2.84
N ARG A 32 3.74 14.84 3.62
CA ARG A 32 4.01 16.22 3.15
C ARG A 32 5.08 16.31 2.06
N LYS A 33 5.89 15.27 1.86
CA LYS A 33 6.81 15.20 0.71
C LYS A 33 6.10 14.96 -0.62
N HIS A 34 4.85 14.49 -0.56
CA HIS A 34 4.06 14.09 -1.71
C HIS A 34 2.79 14.95 -1.88
N LEU A 35 2.33 15.59 -0.81
CA LEU A 35 1.15 16.46 -0.80
C LEU A 35 1.55 17.90 -0.52
N THR A 36 0.84 18.84 -1.14
CA THR A 36 0.99 20.27 -0.88
C THR A 36 0.48 20.63 0.52
N ASP A 37 1.05 21.69 1.12
CA ASP A 37 0.67 22.16 2.46
C ASP A 37 -0.79 22.64 2.54
N SER A 38 -1.43 22.96 1.40
CA SER A 38 -2.85 23.32 1.32
C SER A 38 -3.79 22.24 1.84
N TYR A 39 -3.36 20.97 1.83
CA TYR A 39 -4.17 19.87 2.35
C TYR A 39 -4.10 19.77 3.88
N TRP A 40 -3.14 20.43 4.54
CA TRP A 40 -2.79 20.19 5.94
C TRP A 40 -3.74 20.88 6.94
N CYS A 41 -4.97 20.40 6.99
CA CYS A 41 -5.99 20.77 7.99
C CYS A 41 -5.98 19.82 9.20
N THR A 42 -6.77 20.13 10.23
CA THR A 42 -6.90 19.29 11.44
C THR A 42 -7.36 17.86 11.14
N ALA A 43 -8.15 17.66 10.09
CA ALA A 43 -8.57 16.33 9.65
C ALA A 43 -7.42 15.49 9.05
N MET A 44 -6.33 16.10 8.57
CA MET A 44 -5.18 15.35 8.05
C MET A 44 -4.43 14.57 9.12
N GLU A 45 -4.48 15.00 10.38
CA GLU A 45 -3.92 14.21 11.48
C GLU A 45 -4.70 12.91 11.68
N GLN A 46 -6.01 12.94 11.45
CA GLN A 46 -6.87 11.75 11.48
C GLN A 46 -6.58 10.82 10.30
N VAL A 47 -6.37 11.40 9.10
CA VAL A 47 -5.93 10.64 7.92
C VAL A 47 -4.59 9.96 8.20
N CYS A 48 -3.57 10.70 8.64
CA CYS A 48 -2.22 10.19 8.90
C CYS A 48 -2.14 9.19 10.06
N SER A 49 -3.11 9.20 10.97
CA SER A 49 -3.19 8.24 12.07
C SER A 49 -4.00 6.99 11.74
N GLY A 50 -4.53 6.88 10.52
CA GLY A 50 -5.42 5.78 10.14
C GLY A 50 -6.74 5.78 10.90
N LYS A 51 -7.15 6.93 11.47
CA LYS A 51 -8.46 7.08 12.11
C LYS A 51 -9.57 7.36 11.11
N LEU A 52 -9.20 7.82 9.91
CA LEU A 52 -10.13 8.10 8.83
C LEU A 52 -9.91 7.11 7.70
N GLU A 53 -10.96 6.37 7.36
CA GLU A 53 -10.98 5.53 6.17
C GLU A 53 -11.22 6.38 4.93
N GLY A 54 -10.45 6.08 3.88
CA GLY A 54 -10.56 6.71 2.59
C GLY A 54 -10.99 5.70 1.54
N ILE A 55 -11.92 6.09 0.67
CA ILE A 55 -12.33 5.26 -0.48
C ILE A 55 -11.48 5.65 -1.68
N ALA A 56 -10.83 4.67 -2.30
CA ALA A 56 -10.11 4.88 -3.55
C ALA A 56 -11.12 5.21 -4.66
N VAL A 57 -10.97 6.36 -5.32
CA VAL A 57 -11.91 6.82 -6.36
C VAL A 57 -11.41 6.45 -7.74
N ARG A 58 -10.15 6.78 -8.04
CA ARG A 58 -9.50 6.54 -9.35
C ARG A 58 -8.01 6.73 -9.26
N TYR A 59 -7.27 6.22 -10.23
CA TYR A 59 -5.88 6.58 -10.44
C TYR A 59 -5.77 7.98 -11.05
N THR A 60 -4.82 8.77 -10.58
CA THR A 60 -4.51 10.12 -11.09
C THR A 60 -3.10 10.23 -11.67
N GLY A 61 -2.32 9.17 -11.58
CA GLY A 61 -1.00 9.00 -12.19
C GLY A 61 -0.47 7.60 -11.94
N ASP A 62 0.75 7.32 -12.41
CA ASP A 62 1.34 5.96 -12.42
C ASP A 62 1.37 5.27 -11.05
N ASN A 63 1.51 6.04 -9.96
CA ASN A 63 1.52 5.52 -8.59
C ASN A 63 0.67 6.39 -7.65
N LEU A 64 -0.26 7.18 -8.18
CA LEU A 64 -1.09 8.10 -7.41
C LEU A 64 -2.56 7.71 -7.53
N VAL A 65 -3.23 7.64 -6.40
CA VAL A 65 -4.64 7.28 -6.30
C VAL A 65 -5.38 8.44 -5.64
N MET A 66 -6.41 8.95 -6.29
CA MET A 66 -7.34 9.88 -5.68
C MET A 66 -8.15 9.14 -4.62
N VAL A 67 -8.06 9.58 -3.38
CA VAL A 67 -8.79 9.01 -2.25
C VAL A 67 -9.75 10.04 -1.68
N GLN A 68 -10.98 9.61 -1.43
CA GLN A 68 -12.00 10.41 -0.76
C GLN A 68 -12.06 10.02 0.72
N PHE A 69 -11.77 10.99 1.57
CA PHE A 69 -11.84 10.88 3.03
C PHE A 69 -13.08 11.62 3.53
N ARG A 70 -13.84 11.02 4.46
CA ARG A 70 -15.01 11.67 5.07
C ARG A 70 -14.73 12.01 6.54
N PRO A 71 -14.44 13.28 6.87
CA PRO A 71 -14.20 13.70 8.25
C PRO A 71 -15.37 13.32 9.17
N THR A 72 -15.05 12.88 10.39
CA THR A 72 -16.06 12.58 11.42
C THR A 72 -16.55 13.84 12.14
N ASN A 73 -15.65 14.81 12.31
CA ASN A 73 -15.94 16.09 12.95
C ASN A 73 -16.66 17.05 11.99
N LEU A 74 -17.55 17.87 12.54
CA LEU A 74 -18.21 18.95 11.81
C LEU A 74 -17.23 20.13 11.65
N SER A 75 -17.30 20.80 10.51
CA SER A 75 -16.67 22.12 10.33
C SER A 75 -17.36 23.17 11.22
N PRO A 76 -16.77 24.36 11.41
CA PRO A 76 -17.41 25.46 12.13
C PRO A 76 -18.79 25.85 11.57
N ALA A 77 -19.02 25.61 10.28
CA ALA A 77 -20.30 25.86 9.60
C ALA A 77 -21.33 24.71 9.76
N GLY A 78 -21.01 23.65 10.51
CA GLY A 78 -21.91 22.51 10.74
C GLY A 78 -21.93 21.46 9.62
N TYR A 79 -21.04 21.55 8.62
CA TYR A 79 -20.98 20.62 7.49
C TYR A 79 -19.77 19.69 7.56
N ARG A 80 -19.90 18.47 7.00
CA ARG A 80 -18.79 17.53 6.76
C ARG A 80 -18.37 17.62 5.30
N TYR A 81 -17.25 18.28 5.04
CA TYR A 81 -16.68 18.35 3.69
C TYR A 81 -15.77 17.15 3.44
N PRO A 82 -16.05 16.30 2.44
CA PRO A 82 -15.12 15.25 2.06
C PRO A 82 -13.80 15.84 1.58
N LEU A 83 -12.69 15.23 1.98
CA LEU A 83 -11.36 15.60 1.52
C LEU A 83 -10.99 14.69 0.34
N PHE A 84 -10.58 15.30 -0.77
CA PHE A 84 -10.09 14.58 -1.94
C PHE A 84 -8.61 14.88 -2.10
N MET A 85 -7.78 13.85 -2.19
CA MET A 85 -6.35 14.03 -2.39
C MET A 85 -5.74 12.84 -3.13
N SER A 86 -4.70 13.11 -3.93
CA SER A 86 -3.95 12.07 -4.64
C SER A 86 -2.82 11.55 -3.76
N ILE A 87 -2.97 10.34 -3.23
CA ILE A 87 -2.01 9.71 -2.33
C ILE A 87 -1.16 8.69 -3.09
N PRO A 88 0.16 8.62 -2.85
CA PRO A 88 0.97 7.56 -3.41
C PRO A 88 0.49 6.19 -2.93
N ILE A 89 0.40 5.24 -3.85
CA ILE A 89 -0.13 3.90 -3.60
C ILE A 89 0.63 3.16 -2.48
N GLU A 90 1.91 3.48 -2.32
CA GLU A 90 2.75 2.96 -1.25
C GLU A 90 2.33 3.44 0.15
N PHE A 91 1.44 4.43 0.32
CA PHE A 91 0.91 4.83 1.63
C PHE A 91 -0.50 4.32 1.89
N LEU A 92 -1.08 3.57 0.94
CA LEU A 92 -2.41 2.99 1.08
C LEU A 92 -2.31 1.61 1.73
N VAL A 93 -2.93 1.48 2.89
CA VAL A 93 -3.05 0.23 3.63
C VAL A 93 -4.49 -0.26 3.48
N PRO A 94 -4.75 -1.40 2.83
CA PRO A 94 -6.12 -1.88 2.64
C PRO A 94 -6.82 -2.16 3.99
N VAL A 95 -8.09 -1.78 4.08
CA VAL A 95 -8.96 -2.11 5.22
C VAL A 95 -9.53 -3.52 5.08
N SER A 96 -9.90 -3.90 3.85
CA SER A 96 -10.43 -5.22 3.54
C SER A 96 -9.33 -6.28 3.60
N GLU A 97 -9.58 -7.34 4.35
CA GLU A 97 -8.56 -8.37 4.59
C GLU A 97 -8.25 -9.20 3.33
N ASN A 98 -9.20 -9.28 2.39
CA ASN A 98 -9.03 -9.90 1.09
C ASN A 98 -7.96 -9.21 0.22
N ALA A 99 -7.71 -7.91 0.45
CA ALA A 99 -6.72 -7.13 -0.29
C ALA A 99 -5.28 -7.27 0.26
N PHE A 100 -5.08 -8.00 1.38
CA PHE A 100 -3.72 -8.37 1.82
C PHE A 100 -3.08 -9.45 0.94
N HIS A 101 -3.89 -10.14 0.13
CA HIS A 101 -3.41 -11.05 -0.91
C HIS A 101 -3.07 -10.26 -2.18
N VAL A 102 -1.90 -9.63 -2.19
CA VAL A 102 -1.27 -9.30 -3.46
C VAL A 102 -0.43 -10.50 -3.89
N PRO A 103 -0.83 -11.27 -4.93
CA PRO A 103 0.06 -12.27 -5.49
C PRO A 103 1.33 -11.59 -5.99
N ALA A 104 2.49 -12.12 -5.56
CA ALA A 104 3.81 -11.59 -5.93
C ALA A 104 4.15 -11.73 -7.43
N THR A 105 3.22 -12.21 -8.24
CA THR A 105 3.34 -12.38 -9.69
C THR A 105 1.94 -12.27 -10.29
N SER A 106 1.63 -11.15 -10.91
CA SER A 106 0.53 -11.10 -11.88
C SER A 106 0.97 -10.17 -12.98
N ASP A 107 1.60 -10.77 -13.98
CA ASP A 107 1.56 -10.28 -15.35
C ASP A 107 0.08 -10.24 -15.76
N LEU A 108 -0.61 -9.15 -15.42
CA LEU A 108 -1.91 -8.83 -15.97
C LEU A 108 -1.70 -8.30 -17.39
N GLN A 109 -1.34 -9.22 -18.27
CA GLN A 109 -1.66 -9.10 -19.68
C GLN A 109 -3.18 -9.32 -19.79
N GLY A 110 -3.89 -8.27 -20.21
CA GLY A 110 -5.35 -8.29 -20.30
C GLY A 110 -5.86 -9.49 -21.09
N SER A 111 -6.92 -10.12 -20.59
CA SER A 111 -7.70 -11.06 -21.37
C SER A 111 -9.15 -11.02 -20.92
N PHE A 112 -9.91 -10.19 -21.61
CA PHE A 112 -11.29 -10.51 -21.93
C PHE A 112 -11.21 -11.59 -23.02
N GLY A 113 -11.64 -12.82 -22.74
CA GLY A 113 -11.66 -13.88 -23.76
C GLY A 113 -11.72 -15.29 -23.21
N THR A 114 -12.94 -15.82 -23.15
CA THR A 114 -13.36 -17.21 -23.45
C THR A 114 -12.45 -18.39 -23.12
N ALA A 115 -13.02 -19.33 -22.36
CA ALA A 115 -12.55 -20.67 -22.10
C ALA A 115 -12.24 -21.46 -23.39
N THR A 116 -11.11 -22.20 -23.39
CA THR A 116 -10.96 -23.59 -23.89
C THR A 116 -9.55 -24.15 -23.59
N THR A 117 -9.52 -25.24 -22.83
CA THR A 117 -8.67 -26.45 -22.92
C THR A 117 -7.16 -26.39 -23.30
N SER A 118 -6.37 -26.95 -22.37
CA SER A 118 -5.29 -27.95 -22.55
C SER A 118 -3.84 -27.52 -22.89
N SER A 119 -2.92 -27.98 -22.05
CA SER A 119 -1.79 -28.88 -22.38
C SER A 119 -0.40 -28.46 -21.87
N PHE A 120 0.28 -29.48 -21.37
CA PHE A 120 1.55 -29.52 -20.65
C PHE A 120 2.76 -29.12 -21.50
N HIS A 121 3.76 -28.47 -20.89
CA HIS A 121 5.18 -28.78 -21.09
C HIS A 121 6.06 -28.31 -19.91
N SER A 122 7.16 -29.03 -19.73
CA SER A 122 7.90 -29.24 -18.49
C SER A 122 9.20 -28.43 -18.39
N ARG A 123 9.55 -28.08 -17.14
CA ARG A 123 10.89 -28.11 -16.48
C ARG A 123 12.11 -27.41 -17.12
N SER A 124 12.72 -26.51 -16.33
CA SER A 124 14.18 -26.42 -16.00
C SER A 124 14.44 -25.11 -15.22
N SER A 125 14.49 -25.13 -13.87
CA SER A 125 15.68 -25.25 -13.00
C SER A 125 16.61 -24.03 -12.97
N SER A 126 16.45 -23.18 -11.95
CA SER A 126 17.59 -22.65 -11.18
C SER A 126 17.11 -22.17 -9.82
N GLU A 127 17.67 -22.74 -8.76
CA GLU A 127 17.46 -22.40 -7.36
C GLU A 127 17.58 -20.90 -7.09
N SER A 128 16.49 -20.31 -6.62
CA SER A 128 16.59 -19.28 -5.59
C SER A 128 15.63 -19.69 -4.49
N ARG A 129 16.17 -20.22 -3.39
CA ARG A 129 15.46 -20.55 -2.15
C ARG A 129 14.69 -19.32 -1.68
N SER A 130 13.43 -19.21 -2.11
CA SER A 130 12.46 -18.29 -1.52
C SER A 130 11.96 -18.98 -0.25
N PRO A 131 12.22 -18.43 0.96
CA PRO A 131 11.70 -19.05 2.16
C PRO A 131 10.19 -18.82 2.19
N THR A 132 9.49 -19.93 1.95
CA THR A 132 8.31 -20.35 2.69
C THR A 132 7.01 -19.61 2.37
N ALA A 133 6.12 -20.36 1.71
CA ALA A 133 4.68 -20.26 1.86
C ALA A 133 4.33 -20.26 3.36
N GLY A 134 4.09 -19.08 3.91
CA GLY A 134 3.81 -18.88 5.32
C GLY A 134 3.46 -17.42 5.51
N ALA A 135 2.16 -17.13 5.53
CA ALA A 135 1.52 -15.85 5.81
C ALA A 135 2.52 -14.67 5.97
N THR A 136 2.93 -14.05 4.87
CA THR A 136 3.94 -12.99 4.87
C THR A 136 3.41 -11.77 5.60
N LEU A 137 3.90 -11.46 6.80
CA LEU A 137 3.57 -10.28 7.62
C LEU A 137 3.24 -9.05 6.75
N PRO A 138 2.20 -8.26 7.07
CA PRO A 138 1.93 -7.01 6.35
C PRO A 138 3.18 -6.14 6.36
N LYS A 139 3.70 -5.84 5.16
CA LYS A 139 4.96 -5.10 4.98
C LYS A 139 4.74 -3.60 5.20
N LEU A 140 4.44 -3.21 6.43
CA LEU A 140 4.30 -1.81 6.86
C LEU A 140 5.63 -1.28 7.40
N CYS A 141 6.15 -0.20 6.81
CA CYS A 141 7.35 0.44 7.30
C CYS A 141 7.09 1.14 8.63
N VAL A 142 7.75 0.69 9.70
CA VAL A 142 7.61 1.23 11.06
C VAL A 142 8.27 2.60 11.29
N VAL A 143 8.55 3.35 10.22
CA VAL A 143 9.18 4.68 10.27
C VAL A 143 8.37 5.68 9.46
N CYS A 144 8.10 5.38 8.18
CA CYS A 144 7.38 6.30 7.29
C CYS A 144 5.94 5.89 6.99
N GLY A 145 5.54 4.66 7.30
CA GLY A 145 4.19 4.19 7.02
C GLY A 145 3.95 3.65 5.62
N ARG A 146 4.98 3.56 4.79
CA ARG A 146 4.85 2.91 3.48
C ARG A 146 4.44 1.46 3.64
N PHE A 147 3.66 0.93 2.71
CA PHE A 147 3.05 -0.38 2.73
C PHE A 147 3.43 -1.15 1.47
N ASN A 148 3.83 -2.41 1.65
CA ASN A 148 4.12 -3.38 0.60
C ASN A 148 5.09 -2.90 -0.50
N THR A 149 6.07 -2.06 -0.14
CA THR A 149 7.07 -1.57 -1.11
C THR A 149 8.13 -2.64 -1.39
N PRO A 150 8.70 -2.67 -2.61
CA PRO A 150 9.84 -3.53 -2.90
C PRO A 150 11.04 -3.17 -2.02
N ALA A 151 11.94 -4.15 -1.81
CA ALA A 151 13.16 -4.00 -1.01
C ALA A 151 12.95 -3.56 0.45
N MET A 152 11.78 -3.80 1.03
CA MET A 152 11.63 -3.73 2.49
C MET A 152 12.44 -4.81 3.18
N LEU A 153 13.08 -4.45 4.29
CA LEU A 153 13.87 -5.35 5.11
C LEU A 153 13.24 -5.49 6.50
N LEU A 154 13.05 -6.73 6.93
CA LEU A 154 12.60 -7.03 8.29
C LEU A 154 13.76 -6.79 9.27
N ARG A 155 13.48 -6.02 10.33
CA ARG A 155 14.41 -5.72 11.43
C ARG A 155 13.75 -6.10 12.76
N PRO A 156 14.49 -6.11 13.89
CA PRO A 156 13.94 -6.53 15.19
C PRO A 156 12.65 -5.80 15.60
N HIS A 157 12.51 -4.53 15.20
CA HIS A 157 11.34 -3.71 15.51
C HIS A 157 10.30 -3.63 14.38
N GLY A 158 10.42 -4.42 13.32
CA GLY A 158 9.48 -4.46 12.19
C GLY A 158 10.13 -4.14 10.84
N TRP A 159 9.30 -4.01 9.80
CA TRP A 159 9.75 -3.74 8.43
C TRP A 159 10.24 -2.31 8.27
N LYS A 160 11.29 -2.12 7.47
CA LYS A 160 11.79 -0.80 7.07
C LYS A 160 12.02 -0.74 5.56
N CYS A 161 11.57 0.35 4.92
CA CYS A 161 11.91 0.63 3.52
C CYS A 161 13.37 1.07 3.38
N LYS A 162 13.88 1.07 2.14
CA LYS A 162 15.26 1.46 1.80
C LYS A 162 15.64 2.84 2.35
N GLU A 163 14.73 3.80 2.28
CA GLU A 163 14.93 5.19 2.73
C GLU A 163 14.92 5.38 4.26
N CYS A 164 14.43 4.38 5.00
CA CYS A 164 14.29 4.44 6.46
C CYS A 164 15.30 3.55 7.18
N LYS A 165 16.24 2.93 6.46
CA LYS A 165 17.36 2.21 7.06
C LYS A 165 18.18 3.19 7.93
N GLY A 166 18.49 2.78 9.16
CA GLY A 166 19.23 3.61 10.12
C GLY A 166 18.38 4.61 10.91
N LYS A 167 17.12 4.85 10.55
CA LYS A 167 16.23 5.77 11.28
C LYS A 167 15.54 5.07 12.46
N LYS A 168 15.28 5.81 13.55
CA LYS A 168 14.52 5.31 14.71
C LYS A 168 13.10 4.93 14.28
N SER A 169 12.62 3.79 14.76
CA SER A 169 11.24 3.35 14.53
C SER A 169 10.25 4.18 15.33
N ASP A 170 9.12 4.47 14.73
CA ASP A 170 7.97 5.12 15.35
C ASP A 170 7.19 4.10 16.20
N THR A 171 6.92 4.42 17.46
CA THR A 171 6.18 3.55 18.41
C THR A 171 4.76 3.27 17.93
N ARG A 172 4.06 4.27 17.39
CA ARG A 172 2.70 4.13 16.86
C ARG A 172 2.68 3.18 15.68
N LEU A 173 3.61 3.34 14.73
CA LEU A 173 3.66 2.47 13.55
C LEU A 173 4.03 1.02 13.90
N ARG A 174 4.83 0.81 14.95
CA ARG A 174 5.07 -0.55 15.47
C ARG A 174 3.80 -1.19 16.02
N GLN A 175 3.01 -0.44 16.77
CA GLN A 175 1.73 -0.92 17.30
C GLN A 175 0.74 -1.22 16.16
N GLU A 176 0.63 -0.34 15.17
CA GLU A 176 -0.24 -0.57 14.01
C GLU A 176 0.21 -1.77 13.18
N ALA A 177 1.52 -1.95 12.96
CA ALA A 177 2.04 -3.15 12.28
C ALA A 177 1.68 -4.44 13.04
N GLN A 178 1.70 -4.39 14.38
CA GLN A 178 1.29 -5.52 15.21
C GLN A 178 -0.23 -5.77 15.14
N LYS A 179 -1.07 -4.72 15.17
CA LYS A 179 -2.53 -4.85 14.99
C LYS A 179 -2.89 -5.47 13.64
N LEU A 180 -2.24 -5.04 12.56
CA LEU A 180 -2.44 -5.62 11.22
C LEU A 180 -2.04 -7.10 11.18
N ARG A 181 -1.00 -7.49 11.93
CA ARG A 181 -0.61 -8.89 12.07
C ARG A 181 -1.65 -9.70 12.83
N ASP A 182 -2.18 -9.15 13.92
CA ASP A 182 -3.12 -9.86 14.80
C ASP A 182 -4.49 -10.03 14.13
N ARG A 183 -4.99 -9.01 13.42
CA ARG A 183 -6.19 -9.10 12.57
C ARG A 183 -6.10 -10.25 11.57
N ARG A 184 -4.96 -10.40 10.90
CA ARG A 184 -4.77 -11.50 9.94
C ARG A 184 -4.75 -12.89 10.60
N LYS A 185 -4.36 -13.00 11.88
CA LYS A 185 -4.30 -14.29 12.58
C LYS A 185 -5.66 -14.75 13.10
N SER A 186 -6.56 -13.83 13.45
CA SER A 186 -7.89 -14.18 13.97
C SER A 186 -8.82 -14.79 12.92
N HIS A 187 -8.43 -14.78 11.64
CA HIS A 187 -9.24 -15.24 10.50
C HIS A 187 -8.62 -16.41 9.72
N THR A 188 -7.50 -16.96 10.18
CA THR A 188 -6.94 -18.25 9.75
C THR A 188 -7.21 -19.31 10.81
#